data_AF-A0A6N3G459-F1
#
_entry.id   AF-A0A6N3G459-F1
#
_cell.length_a   1.000
_cell.length_b   1.000
_cell.length_c   1.000
_cell.angle_alpha   90.00
_cell.angle_beta   90.00
_cell.angle_gamma   90.00
#
_symmetry.space_group_name_H-M   'P 1'
#
loop_
_entity.id
_entity.type
_entity.pdbx_description
1 polymer ?
#
loop_
_entity_poly.entity_id
_entity_poly.type
_entity_poly.pdbx_seq_one_letter_code
_entity_poly.pdbx_strand_id
1 'polypeptide(L)'
;MDKIPVIIDCDTGIDDMISFVLTLASKQLDIRGVTTVAGNVSLPHTTYNTVNGLAFMGRSEVLVAAGEAAPLERPYRDASEIHGDSGLGAFSFENPVDYGPVETGGVEFLYEKLMESEEKITILALAPLTNIAKLFLKHPDCKEKIDKIVFMGGSIFSGNPTPVATFNVWVDPEAARIVMKGGVPFYMCPLDTTREAYLTEEELEVIGTIDNPVAAMVYTMLSFYWSQEKKNVNGHKRFKGLCIHDLCTAAYVTNPELFHSTKYYGDVETKGLLTEGFTMIDYEDILRKSEEEKNIDYIDSVDRDGVMKVFFEALKSYSK
;
A
#
# COMPACT_ATOMS: atom_id res chain seq x y z
N MET A 1 5.67 22.95 11.25
CA MET A 1 5.15 21.65 11.68
C MET A 1 6.27 20.67 11.48
N ASP A 2 6.53 19.85 12.48
CA ASP A 2 7.50 18.76 12.37
C ASP A 2 6.96 17.74 11.36
N LYS A 3 7.85 17.17 10.56
CA LYS A 3 7.47 16.19 9.54
C LYS A 3 7.13 14.86 10.20
N ILE A 4 6.19 14.12 9.62
CA ILE A 4 5.81 12.79 10.08
C ILE A 4 6.88 11.78 9.61
N PRO A 5 7.60 11.10 10.52
CA PRO A 5 8.54 10.07 10.14
C PRO A 5 7.79 8.87 9.55
N VAL A 6 8.16 8.46 8.34
CA VAL A 6 7.53 7.33 7.66
C VAL A 6 8.54 6.33 7.11
N ILE A 7 8.17 5.06 7.17
CA ILE A 7 8.78 4.00 6.37
C ILE A 7 7.69 3.41 5.48
N ILE A 8 8.04 3.06 4.25
CA ILE A 8 7.12 2.45 3.28
C ILE A 8 7.50 0.98 3.15
N ASP A 9 6.53 0.07 3.28
CA ASP A 9 6.68 -1.35 2.96
C ASP A 9 5.75 -1.68 1.80
N CYS A 10 6.31 -2.07 0.65
CA CYS A 10 5.60 -2.09 -0.63
C CYS A 10 5.96 -3.29 -1.51
N ASP A 11 5.14 -3.61 -2.49
CA ASP A 11 5.36 -4.65 -3.49
C ASP A 11 5.25 -4.06 -4.89
N THR A 12 5.99 -2.96 -5.11
CA THR A 12 5.78 -1.97 -6.17
C THR A 12 5.25 -2.52 -7.50
N GLY A 13 3.93 -2.45 -7.61
CA GLY A 13 3.16 -2.47 -8.84
C GLY A 13 2.68 -1.07 -9.25
N ILE A 14 1.72 -1.02 -10.16
CA ILE A 14 1.09 0.22 -10.64
C ILE A 14 0.59 1.11 -9.50
N ASP A 15 -0.27 0.60 -8.60
CA ASP A 15 -0.89 1.37 -7.51
C ASP A 15 0.11 1.89 -6.48
N ASP A 16 1.10 1.08 -6.07
CA ASP A 16 2.21 1.55 -5.23
C ASP A 16 2.93 2.73 -5.88
N MET A 17 3.26 2.60 -7.18
CA MET A 17 3.96 3.64 -7.93
C MET A 17 3.12 4.91 -8.03
N ILE A 18 1.79 4.80 -8.16
CA ILE A 18 0.91 5.97 -8.13
C ILE A 18 0.86 6.58 -6.72
N SER A 19 0.85 5.77 -5.66
CA SER A 19 0.92 6.25 -4.28
C SER A 19 2.22 7.00 -3.99
N PHE A 20 3.34 6.61 -4.61
CA PHE A 20 4.62 7.32 -4.49
C PHE A 20 4.55 8.76 -4.99
N VAL A 21 3.72 9.06 -5.99
CA VAL A 21 3.53 10.44 -6.50
C VAL A 21 3.14 11.39 -5.36
N LEU A 22 2.16 11.00 -4.53
CA LEU A 22 1.76 11.81 -3.38
C LEU A 22 2.79 11.72 -2.26
N THR A 23 3.22 10.51 -1.93
CA THR A 23 4.10 10.25 -0.79
C THR A 23 5.42 11.01 -0.91
N LEU A 24 6.06 10.96 -2.07
CA LEU A 24 7.37 11.54 -2.31
C LEU A 24 7.34 13.06 -2.51
N ALA A 25 6.23 13.61 -3.02
CA ALA A 25 6.02 15.04 -3.18
C ALA A 25 5.61 15.73 -1.87
N SER A 26 5.09 14.97 -0.89
CA SER A 26 4.59 15.52 0.36
C SER A 26 5.71 16.13 1.21
N LYS A 27 5.58 17.43 1.51
CA LYS A 27 6.47 18.13 2.44
C LYS A 27 6.17 17.82 3.91
N GLN A 28 5.07 17.13 4.18
CA GLN A 28 4.66 16.72 5.52
C GLN A 28 5.38 15.44 5.98
N LEU A 29 5.92 14.65 5.04
CA LEU A 29 6.54 13.36 5.33
C LEU A 29 8.06 13.47 5.39
N ASP A 30 8.65 12.75 6.34
CA ASP A 30 10.06 12.49 6.45
C ASP A 30 10.31 10.99 6.19
N ILE A 31 10.65 10.68 4.94
CA ILE A 31 10.74 9.30 4.46
C ILE A 31 12.10 8.72 4.87
N ARG A 32 12.07 7.78 5.81
CA ARG A 32 13.26 7.18 6.43
C ARG A 32 13.83 6.00 5.66
N GLY A 33 13.06 5.45 4.73
CA GLY A 33 13.46 4.35 3.86
C GLY A 33 12.25 3.62 3.30
N VAL A 34 12.54 2.68 2.40
CA VAL A 34 11.53 1.80 1.79
C VAL A 34 11.99 0.36 1.89
N THR A 35 11.08 -0.54 2.24
CA THR A 35 11.27 -1.98 2.12
C THR A 35 10.37 -2.55 1.06
N THR A 36 10.86 -3.58 0.38
CA THR A 36 10.11 -4.29 -0.65
C THR A 36 9.79 -5.71 -0.23
N VAL A 37 8.67 -6.24 -0.71
CA VAL A 37 8.25 -7.62 -0.51
C VAL A 37 7.74 -8.20 -1.84
N ALA A 38 7.71 -9.52 -1.97
CA ALA A 38 7.02 -10.17 -3.06
C ALA A 38 5.50 -10.13 -2.85
N GLY A 39 4.77 -9.76 -3.90
CA GLY A 39 3.31 -9.63 -3.89
C GLY A 39 2.83 -9.48 -5.32
N ASN A 40 2.47 -8.27 -5.74
CA ASN A 40 2.02 -7.94 -7.10
C ASN A 40 2.87 -8.59 -8.20
N VAL A 41 4.20 -8.55 -8.02
CA VAL A 41 5.19 -9.30 -8.81
C VAL A 41 6.31 -9.83 -7.89
N SER A 42 7.28 -10.54 -8.46
CA SER A 42 8.35 -11.17 -7.66
C SER A 42 9.24 -10.13 -7.00
N LEU A 43 9.87 -10.47 -5.88
CA LEU A 43 10.73 -9.55 -5.13
C LEU A 43 11.81 -8.84 -5.99
N PRO A 44 12.48 -9.50 -6.96
CA PRO A 44 13.39 -8.80 -7.87
C PRO A 44 12.71 -7.70 -8.68
N HIS A 45 11.49 -7.93 -9.16
CA HIS A 45 10.71 -6.93 -9.90
C HIS A 45 10.22 -5.81 -8.99
N THR A 46 9.63 -6.12 -7.83
CA THR A 46 9.16 -5.09 -6.91
C THR A 46 10.31 -4.19 -6.47
N THR A 47 11.45 -4.78 -6.10
CA THR A 47 12.68 -4.04 -5.74
C THR A 47 13.21 -3.18 -6.88
N TYR A 48 13.28 -3.72 -8.09
CA TYR A 48 13.69 -2.96 -9.27
C TYR A 48 12.76 -1.77 -9.52
N ASN A 49 11.44 -1.98 -9.44
CA ASN A 49 10.44 -0.95 -9.66
C ASN A 49 10.55 0.15 -8.59
N THR A 50 10.71 -0.20 -7.32
CA THR A 50 10.87 0.76 -6.22
C THR A 50 12.11 1.63 -6.40
N VAL A 51 13.27 1.01 -6.62
CA VAL A 51 14.56 1.72 -6.75
C VAL A 51 14.51 2.71 -7.92
N ASN A 52 14.04 2.25 -9.09
CA ASN A 52 13.94 3.10 -10.28
C ASN A 52 12.84 4.15 -10.15
N GLY A 53 11.71 3.82 -9.52
CA GLY A 53 10.61 4.76 -9.27
C GLY A 53 11.04 5.93 -8.38
N LEU A 54 11.74 5.64 -7.27
CA LEU A 54 12.30 6.66 -6.39
C LEU A 54 13.27 7.58 -7.15
N ALA A 55 14.18 7.01 -7.93
CA ALA A 55 15.13 7.77 -8.75
C ALA A 55 14.42 8.65 -9.79
N PHE A 56 13.44 8.08 -10.50
CA PHE A 56 12.65 8.75 -11.53
C PHE A 56 11.85 9.92 -10.97
N MET A 57 11.39 9.82 -9.72
CA MET A 57 10.71 10.88 -8.98
C MET A 57 11.66 11.81 -8.21
N GLY A 58 12.97 11.74 -8.46
CA GLY A 58 13.97 12.64 -7.89
C GLY A 58 14.29 12.42 -6.42
N ARG A 59 14.05 11.20 -5.90
CA ARG A 59 14.25 10.80 -4.50
C ARG A 59 15.30 9.69 -4.34
N SER A 60 16.39 9.78 -5.08
CA SER A 60 17.48 8.78 -5.08
C SER A 60 18.22 8.68 -3.74
N GLU A 61 18.05 9.64 -2.83
CA GLU A 61 18.61 9.59 -1.48
C GLU A 61 17.87 8.64 -0.54
N VAL A 62 16.65 8.21 -0.88
CA VAL A 62 15.86 7.28 -0.07
C VAL A 62 16.37 5.86 -0.29
N LEU A 63 16.87 5.24 0.77
CA LEU A 63 17.39 3.88 0.74
C LEU A 63 16.26 2.85 0.61
N VAL A 64 16.48 1.84 -0.23
CA VAL A 64 15.60 0.69 -0.41
C VAL A 64 16.28 -0.56 0.12
N ALA A 65 15.58 -1.39 0.88
CA ALA A 65 16.05 -2.71 1.29
C ALA A 65 15.11 -3.81 0.79
N ALA A 66 15.66 -4.83 0.14
CA ALA A 66 14.89 -5.97 -0.32
C ALA A 66 14.51 -6.87 0.86
N GLY A 67 13.21 -7.12 1.03
CA GLY A 67 12.67 -7.95 2.09
C GLY A 67 12.39 -9.38 1.64
N GLU A 68 11.20 -9.86 1.95
CA GLU A 68 10.84 -11.26 1.80
C GLU A 68 10.34 -11.62 0.41
N ALA A 69 10.82 -12.75 -0.12
CA ALA A 69 10.48 -13.24 -1.45
C ALA A 69 9.26 -14.17 -1.49
N ALA A 70 8.72 -14.53 -0.33
CA ALA A 70 7.58 -15.43 -0.22
C ALA A 70 6.81 -15.21 1.10
N PRO A 71 5.51 -15.54 1.15
CA PRO A 71 4.70 -15.53 2.37
C PRO A 71 5.27 -16.42 3.48
N LEU A 72 4.80 -16.24 4.72
CA LEU A 72 5.25 -17.02 5.88
C LEU A 72 5.01 -18.52 5.72
N GLU A 73 3.79 -18.91 5.35
CA GLU A 73 3.35 -20.31 5.31
C GLU A 73 2.72 -20.70 3.97
N ARG A 74 2.43 -19.73 3.11
CA ARG A 74 1.72 -19.93 1.84
C ARG A 74 2.67 -20.03 0.65
N PRO A 75 2.29 -20.75 -0.41
CA PRO A 75 3.03 -20.66 -1.67
C PRO A 75 2.97 -19.22 -2.19
N TYR A 76 4.04 -18.78 -2.85
CA TYR A 76 4.06 -17.50 -3.55
C TYR A 76 2.94 -17.44 -4.60
N ARG A 77 2.31 -16.27 -4.69
CA ARG A 77 1.25 -15.92 -5.63
C ARG A 77 1.50 -14.47 -6.05
N ASP A 78 1.21 -14.15 -7.31
CA ASP A 78 1.36 -12.81 -7.85
C ASP A 78 0.05 -12.28 -8.45
N ALA A 79 0.08 -11.02 -8.89
CA ALA A 79 -1.02 -10.35 -9.58
C ALA A 79 -0.56 -9.83 -10.95
N SER A 80 0.35 -10.54 -11.62
CA SER A 80 0.88 -10.15 -12.94
C SER A 80 -0.20 -10.02 -14.01
N GLU A 81 -1.34 -10.69 -13.87
CA GLU A 81 -2.51 -10.52 -14.73
C GLU A 81 -3.15 -9.13 -14.62
N ILE A 82 -2.95 -8.45 -13.49
CA ILE A 82 -3.44 -7.09 -13.21
C ILE A 82 -2.33 -6.06 -13.50
N HIS A 83 -1.12 -6.28 -13.01
CA HIS A 83 -0.02 -5.32 -13.05
C HIS A 83 0.93 -5.50 -14.25
N GLY A 84 0.74 -6.56 -15.05
CA GLY A 84 1.65 -6.97 -16.12
C GLY A 84 2.89 -7.71 -15.60
N ASP A 85 3.61 -8.39 -16.49
CA ASP A 85 4.77 -9.22 -16.14
C ASP A 85 5.89 -8.44 -15.40
N SER A 86 6.03 -7.15 -15.69
CA SER A 86 7.00 -6.26 -15.02
C SER A 86 6.48 -5.65 -13.72
N GLY A 87 5.17 -5.71 -13.47
CA GLY A 87 4.48 -5.00 -12.39
C GLY A 87 4.09 -3.55 -12.73
N LEU A 88 4.56 -3.01 -13.87
CA LEU A 88 4.35 -1.61 -14.28
C LEU A 88 3.54 -1.48 -15.58
N GLY A 89 2.78 -2.52 -15.93
CA GLY A 89 1.96 -2.56 -17.13
C GLY A 89 2.77 -2.33 -18.40
N ALA A 90 2.39 -1.28 -19.14
CA ALA A 90 3.06 -0.89 -20.38
C ALA A 90 4.26 0.04 -20.17
N PHE A 91 4.54 0.47 -18.94
CA PHE A 91 5.65 1.38 -18.65
C PHE A 91 6.96 0.62 -18.44
N SER A 92 8.06 1.23 -18.87
CA SER A 92 9.41 0.77 -18.62
C SER A 92 10.36 1.96 -18.48
N PHE A 93 11.31 1.88 -17.56
CA PHE A 93 12.34 2.90 -17.41
C PHE A 93 13.32 2.84 -18.58
N GLU A 94 13.38 3.90 -19.40
CA GLU A 94 14.33 3.98 -20.52
C GLU A 94 15.79 3.98 -20.06
N ASN A 95 16.05 4.65 -18.93
CA ASN A 95 17.37 4.79 -18.33
C ASN A 95 17.30 4.36 -16.86
N PRO A 96 17.31 3.05 -16.58
CA PRO A 96 17.31 2.58 -15.20
C PRO A 96 18.62 2.96 -14.51
N VAL A 97 18.56 3.10 -13.19
CA VAL A 97 19.75 3.40 -12.38
C VAL A 97 20.72 2.22 -12.31
N ASP A 98 21.98 2.51 -12.05
CA ASP A 98 23.08 1.53 -11.94
C ASP A 98 23.36 1.08 -10.50
N TYR A 99 22.54 1.52 -9.54
CA TYR A 99 22.57 1.10 -8.15
C TYR A 99 21.34 0.26 -7.77
N GLY A 100 21.49 -0.54 -6.72
CA GLY A 100 20.47 -1.45 -6.23
C GLY A 100 19.99 -1.11 -4.81
N PRO A 101 19.20 -2.00 -4.18
CA PRO A 101 18.89 -1.89 -2.77
C PRO A 101 20.17 -1.96 -1.93
N VAL A 102 20.10 -1.53 -0.67
CA VAL A 102 21.16 -1.78 0.31
C VAL A 102 21.29 -3.28 0.59
N GLU A 103 22.48 -3.71 1.01
CA GLU A 103 22.77 -5.11 1.32
C GLU A 103 22.01 -5.63 2.56
N THR A 104 21.62 -4.74 3.47
CA THR A 104 20.81 -5.09 4.64
C THR A 104 19.44 -5.59 4.20
N GLY A 105 19.04 -6.78 4.64
CA GLY A 105 17.71 -7.33 4.34
C GLY A 105 16.58 -6.52 4.98
N GLY A 106 15.42 -6.49 4.32
CA GLY A 106 14.29 -5.62 4.68
C GLY A 106 13.86 -5.67 6.15
N VAL A 107 13.79 -6.86 6.75
CA VAL A 107 13.42 -7.01 8.17
C VAL A 107 14.43 -6.34 9.11
N GLU A 108 15.73 -6.49 8.84
CA GLU A 108 16.77 -5.82 9.66
C GLU A 108 16.80 -4.32 9.38
N PHE A 109 16.60 -3.91 8.13
CA PHE A 109 16.53 -2.50 7.77
C PHE A 109 15.37 -1.78 8.48
N LEU A 110 14.18 -2.41 8.54
CA LEU A 110 13.05 -1.89 9.32
C LEU A 110 13.42 -1.74 10.80
N TYR A 111 14.04 -2.76 11.39
CA TYR A 111 14.46 -2.72 12.79
C TYR A 111 15.48 -1.60 13.04
N GLU A 112 16.52 -1.51 12.23
CA GLU A 112 17.55 -0.46 12.32
C GLU A 112 16.92 0.94 12.26
N LYS A 113 16.06 1.21 11.28
CA LYS A 113 15.41 2.52 11.15
C LYS A 113 14.47 2.86 12.30
N LEU A 114 13.75 1.88 12.84
CA LEU A 114 12.91 2.08 14.02
C LEU A 114 13.73 2.38 15.28
N MET A 115 14.86 1.67 15.47
CA MET A 115 15.69 1.83 16.66
C MET A 115 16.57 3.07 16.62
N GLU A 116 17.03 3.49 15.43
CA GLU A 116 17.76 4.75 15.20
C GLU A 116 16.89 5.99 15.46
N SER A 117 15.56 5.87 15.34
CA SER A 117 14.65 7.00 15.48
C SER A 117 14.39 7.38 16.94
N GLU A 118 14.54 8.67 17.23
CA GLU A 118 14.14 9.26 18.51
C GLU A 118 12.61 9.37 18.63
N GLU A 119 11.93 9.54 17.50
CA GLU A 119 10.48 9.64 17.37
C GLU A 119 9.87 8.32 16.93
N LYS A 120 8.59 8.10 17.25
CA LYS A 120 7.85 6.95 16.70
C LYS A 120 7.62 7.13 15.19
N ILE A 121 7.72 6.04 14.45
CA ILE A 121 7.59 6.03 12.98
C ILE A 121 6.23 5.48 12.58
N THR A 122 5.57 6.12 11.60
CA THR A 122 4.42 5.54 10.91
C THR A 122 4.88 4.61 9.79
N ILE A 123 4.31 3.40 9.70
CA ILE A 123 4.57 2.49 8.59
C ILE A 123 3.41 2.58 7.59
N LEU A 124 3.71 2.95 6.34
CA LEU A 124 2.81 2.81 5.20
C LEU A 124 2.97 1.41 4.63
N ALA A 125 2.03 0.51 4.91
CA ALA A 125 2.07 -0.88 4.47
C ALA A 125 1.15 -1.07 3.25
N LEU A 126 1.76 -1.11 2.07
CA LEU A 126 1.06 -1.17 0.78
C LEU A 126 0.94 -2.61 0.24
N ALA A 127 1.56 -3.57 0.94
CA ALA A 127 1.85 -4.90 0.43
C ALA A 127 1.42 -6.01 1.40
N PRO A 128 1.57 -7.31 1.03
CA PRO A 128 1.46 -8.40 1.99
C PRO A 128 2.35 -8.15 3.21
N LEU A 129 1.80 -8.33 4.42
CA LEU A 129 2.42 -7.90 5.68
C LEU A 129 3.60 -8.76 6.15
N THR A 130 4.21 -9.55 5.25
CA THR A 130 5.22 -10.56 5.56
C THR A 130 6.46 -9.96 6.24
N ASN A 131 6.99 -8.84 5.71
CA ASN A 131 8.14 -8.15 6.30
C ASN A 131 7.83 -7.71 7.74
N ILE A 132 6.69 -7.06 7.95
CA ILE A 132 6.26 -6.53 9.25
C ILE A 132 5.97 -7.67 10.25
N ALA A 133 5.35 -8.76 9.80
CA ALA A 133 5.12 -9.93 10.64
C ALA A 133 6.44 -10.56 11.10
N LYS A 134 7.41 -10.74 10.19
CA LYS A 134 8.75 -11.25 10.56
C LYS A 134 9.49 -10.30 11.48
N LEU A 135 9.38 -9.00 11.26
CA LEU A 135 9.89 -7.98 12.19
C LEU A 135 9.31 -8.18 13.59
N PHE A 136 7.99 -8.32 13.72
CA PHE A 136 7.34 -8.52 15.03
C PHE A 136 7.72 -9.83 15.71
N LEU A 137 7.94 -10.89 14.94
CA LEU A 137 8.37 -12.19 15.46
C LEU A 137 9.84 -12.18 15.91
N LYS A 138 10.71 -11.49 15.17
CA LYS A 138 12.16 -11.47 15.41
C LYS A 138 12.57 -10.43 16.46
N HIS A 139 11.97 -9.24 16.38
CA HIS A 139 12.34 -8.05 17.13
C HIS A 139 11.11 -7.41 17.78
N PRO A 140 10.47 -8.07 18.76
CA PRO A 140 9.20 -7.62 19.34
C PRO A 140 9.28 -6.26 20.05
N ASP A 141 10.47 -5.83 20.47
CA ASP A 141 10.76 -4.53 21.08
C ASP A 141 10.56 -3.35 20.11
N CYS A 142 10.64 -3.59 18.79
CA CYS A 142 10.44 -2.54 17.78
C CYS A 142 9.04 -1.91 17.83
N LYS A 143 8.05 -2.62 18.38
CA LYS A 143 6.65 -2.17 18.44
C LYS A 143 6.49 -0.86 19.20
N GLU A 144 7.33 -0.63 20.22
CA GLU A 144 7.33 0.62 21.00
C GLU A 144 7.80 1.82 20.19
N LYS A 145 8.50 1.59 19.07
CA LYS A 145 9.01 2.60 18.13
C LYS A 145 8.05 2.90 16.98
N ILE A 146 6.95 2.16 16.87
CA ILE A 146 5.96 2.36 15.80
C ILE A 146 4.83 3.24 16.35
N ASP A 147 4.51 4.31 15.63
CA ASP A 147 3.39 5.19 15.94
C ASP A 147 2.07 4.49 15.57
N LYS A 148 1.98 4.09 14.30
CA LYS A 148 0.89 3.33 13.73
C LYS A 148 1.30 2.64 12.43
N ILE A 149 0.55 1.62 12.05
CA ILE A 149 0.62 1.00 10.73
C ILE A 149 -0.63 1.44 9.97
N VAL A 150 -0.45 2.01 8.78
CA VAL A 150 -1.54 2.33 7.85
C VAL A 150 -1.44 1.36 6.68
N PHE A 151 -2.32 0.37 6.69
CA PHE A 151 -2.28 -0.80 5.82
C PHE A 151 -3.34 -0.73 4.74
N MET A 152 -2.94 -0.90 3.47
CA MET A 152 -3.87 -1.14 2.37
C MET A 152 -4.25 -2.61 2.31
N GLY A 153 -5.51 -2.91 2.61
CA GLY A 153 -6.05 -4.26 2.52
C GLY A 153 -7.25 -4.48 3.43
N GLY A 154 -7.87 -5.65 3.31
CA GLY A 154 -9.09 -6.00 4.01
C GLY A 154 -10.37 -5.45 3.37
N SER A 155 -11.49 -6.10 3.67
CA SER A 155 -12.81 -5.63 3.29
C SER A 155 -13.90 -6.29 4.12
N ILE A 156 -15.00 -5.58 4.36
CA ILE A 156 -16.20 -6.14 4.98
C ILE A 156 -17.13 -6.74 3.91
N PHE A 157 -17.28 -6.08 2.76
CA PHE A 157 -18.29 -6.48 1.79
C PHE A 157 -17.78 -7.44 0.71
N SER A 158 -16.51 -7.34 0.27
CA SER A 158 -16.03 -8.17 -0.83
C SER A 158 -14.52 -8.16 -1.03
N GLY A 159 -13.97 -9.23 -1.58
CA GLY A 159 -12.54 -9.35 -1.89
C GLY A 159 -12.11 -8.94 -3.31
N ASN A 160 -10.81 -9.10 -3.53
CA ASN A 160 -10.07 -9.16 -4.80
C ASN A 160 -8.69 -9.79 -4.48
N PRO A 161 -8.34 -11.02 -4.92
CA PRO A 161 -8.91 -11.73 -6.06
C PRO A 161 -10.03 -12.72 -5.69
N THR A 162 -10.20 -13.07 -4.41
CA THR A 162 -11.26 -14.00 -4.01
C THR A 162 -12.57 -13.25 -3.73
N PRO A 163 -13.73 -13.93 -3.62
CA PRO A 163 -14.98 -13.26 -3.29
C PRO A 163 -14.96 -12.50 -1.96
N VAL A 164 -14.08 -12.88 -1.02
CA VAL A 164 -14.08 -12.38 0.36
C VAL A 164 -12.75 -11.79 0.83
N ALA A 165 -11.62 -12.15 0.23
CA ALA A 165 -10.29 -11.72 0.66
C ALA A 165 -9.66 -10.74 -0.32
N THR A 166 -9.00 -9.72 0.22
CA THR A 166 -8.17 -8.77 -0.54
C THR A 166 -6.79 -9.32 -0.78
N PHE A 167 -6.12 -8.89 -1.84
CA PHE A 167 -4.87 -9.47 -2.33
C PHE A 167 -3.80 -9.52 -1.25
N ASN A 168 -3.45 -8.38 -0.64
CA ASN A 168 -2.40 -8.30 0.38
C ASN A 168 -2.64 -9.25 1.58
N VAL A 169 -3.89 -9.38 2.03
CA VAL A 169 -4.26 -10.29 3.12
C VAL A 169 -4.28 -11.75 2.64
N TRP A 170 -4.72 -12.01 1.41
CA TRP A 170 -4.82 -13.36 0.84
C TRP A 170 -3.46 -13.98 0.48
N VAL A 171 -2.49 -13.16 0.09
CA VAL A 171 -1.11 -13.60 -0.18
C VAL A 171 -0.45 -14.12 1.09
N ASP A 172 -0.62 -13.43 2.23
CA ASP A 172 -0.08 -13.87 3.51
C ASP A 172 -1.08 -13.66 4.68
N PRO A 173 -2.09 -14.53 4.82
CA PRO A 173 -3.09 -14.44 5.87
C PRO A 173 -2.48 -14.55 7.28
N GLU A 174 -1.45 -15.37 7.42
CA GLU A 174 -0.73 -15.56 8.69
C GLU A 174 -0.02 -14.26 9.10
N ALA A 175 0.69 -13.60 8.18
CA ALA A 175 1.33 -12.33 8.46
C ALA A 175 0.32 -11.25 8.84
N ALA A 176 -0.78 -11.12 8.08
CA ALA A 176 -1.83 -10.16 8.37
C ALA A 176 -2.43 -10.39 9.77
N ARG A 177 -2.68 -11.65 10.15
CA ARG A 177 -3.16 -12.02 11.49
C ARG A 177 -2.16 -11.65 12.59
N ILE A 178 -0.86 -11.87 12.37
CA ILE A 178 0.20 -11.56 13.33
C ILE A 178 0.30 -10.05 13.56
N VAL A 179 0.31 -9.25 12.49
CA VAL A 179 0.47 -7.80 12.57
C VAL A 179 -0.77 -7.14 13.19
N MET A 180 -1.96 -7.56 12.77
CA MET A 180 -3.24 -7.07 13.33
C MET A 180 -3.37 -7.36 14.83
N LYS A 181 -2.81 -8.47 15.31
CA LYS A 181 -2.75 -8.81 16.75
C LYS A 181 -1.46 -8.34 17.42
N GLY A 182 -0.66 -7.55 16.70
CA GLY A 182 0.68 -7.16 17.10
C GLY A 182 0.72 -6.19 18.28
N GLY A 183 -0.39 -5.52 18.61
CA GLY A 183 -0.49 -4.55 19.70
C GLY A 183 -0.03 -3.13 19.34
N VAL A 184 0.19 -2.87 18.05
CA VAL A 184 0.48 -1.54 17.49
C VAL A 184 -0.81 -0.96 16.92
N PRO A 185 -1.08 0.37 17.02
CA PRO A 185 -2.22 0.98 16.35
C PRO A 185 -2.26 0.64 14.86
N PHE A 186 -3.36 0.00 14.42
CA PHE A 186 -3.47 -0.62 13.11
C PHE A 186 -4.65 -0.02 12.34
N TYR A 187 -4.33 0.86 11.40
CA TYR A 187 -5.29 1.53 10.54
C TYR A 187 -5.42 0.77 9.24
N MET A 188 -6.64 0.40 8.90
CA MET A 188 -6.93 -0.35 7.68
C MET A 188 -7.56 0.59 6.65
N CYS A 189 -6.97 0.64 5.45
CA CYS A 189 -7.53 1.21 4.23
C CYS A 189 -8.17 0.07 3.42
N PRO A 190 -9.45 -0.26 3.67
CA PRO A 190 -10.11 -1.42 3.07
C PRO A 190 -10.56 -1.14 1.63
N LEU A 191 -10.93 -2.18 0.89
CA LEU A 191 -11.57 -2.00 -0.43
C LEU A 191 -12.85 -1.15 -0.37
N ASP A 192 -13.58 -1.24 0.73
CA ASP A 192 -14.84 -0.54 0.95
C ASP A 192 -14.66 0.98 0.89
N THR A 193 -13.48 1.48 1.24
CA THR A 193 -13.09 2.89 1.14
C THR A 193 -12.26 3.17 -0.10
N THR A 194 -11.25 2.35 -0.38
CA THR A 194 -10.32 2.63 -1.50
C THR A 194 -11.00 2.59 -2.87
N ARG A 195 -12.12 1.87 -3.01
CA ARG A 195 -12.94 1.89 -4.23
C ARG A 195 -13.75 3.18 -4.42
N GLU A 196 -13.94 3.95 -3.35
CA GLU A 196 -14.56 5.28 -3.42
C GLU A 196 -13.53 6.36 -3.77
N ALA A 197 -12.22 6.09 -3.64
CA ALA A 197 -11.14 6.96 -4.12
C ALA A 197 -10.75 6.64 -5.58
N TYR A 198 -11.72 6.73 -6.50
CA TYR A 198 -11.54 6.40 -7.92
C TYR A 198 -11.16 7.61 -8.77
N LEU A 199 -10.39 7.39 -9.84
CA LEU A 199 -10.16 8.30 -10.96
C LEU A 199 -11.19 8.09 -12.07
N THR A 200 -11.67 9.17 -12.67
CA THR A 200 -12.54 9.07 -13.86
C THR A 200 -11.73 8.99 -15.17
N GLU A 201 -12.39 8.64 -16.26
CA GLU A 201 -11.76 8.62 -17.59
C GLU A 201 -11.36 10.04 -18.01
N GLU A 202 -12.18 11.05 -17.70
CA GLU A 202 -11.85 12.45 -17.96
C GLU A 202 -10.62 12.92 -17.18
N GLU A 203 -10.48 12.50 -15.93
CA GLU A 203 -9.30 12.82 -15.12
C GLU A 203 -8.04 12.12 -15.61
N LEU A 204 -8.15 10.88 -16.08
CA LEU A 204 -7.04 10.20 -16.75
C LEU A 204 -6.56 10.99 -17.97
N GLU A 205 -7.48 11.51 -18.78
CA GLU A 205 -7.13 12.39 -19.90
C GLU A 205 -6.47 13.70 -19.43
N VAL A 206 -6.93 14.29 -18.32
CA VAL A 206 -6.28 15.46 -17.71
C VAL A 206 -4.85 15.14 -17.30
N ILE A 207 -4.57 13.96 -16.73
CA ILE A 207 -3.20 13.53 -16.39
C ILE A 207 -2.32 13.56 -17.65
N GLY A 208 -2.83 13.06 -18.79
CA GLY A 208 -2.11 13.05 -20.07
C GLY A 208 -1.76 14.45 -20.61
N THR A 209 -2.37 15.52 -20.09
CA THR A 209 -2.05 16.90 -20.48
C THR A 209 -1.00 17.57 -19.59
N ILE A 210 -0.61 16.94 -18.47
CA ILE A 210 0.39 17.50 -17.54
C ILE A 210 1.78 17.26 -18.14
N ASP A 211 2.45 18.36 -18.47
CA ASP A 211 3.76 18.35 -19.12
C ASP A 211 4.90 18.14 -18.11
N ASN A 212 5.04 16.90 -17.61
CA ASN A 212 6.21 16.42 -16.87
C ASN A 212 6.36 14.88 -17.00
N PRO A 213 7.57 14.31 -16.84
CA PRO A 213 7.83 12.88 -17.04
C PRO A 213 7.08 11.96 -16.07
N VAL A 214 6.81 12.42 -14.83
CA VAL A 214 6.05 11.64 -13.85
C VAL A 214 4.58 11.49 -14.27
N ALA A 215 3.95 12.54 -14.79
CA ALA A 215 2.60 12.47 -15.33
C ALA A 215 2.50 11.57 -16.57
N ALA A 216 3.51 11.59 -17.45
CA ALA A 216 3.55 10.68 -18.59
C ALA A 216 3.67 9.21 -18.15
N MET A 217 4.47 8.92 -17.12
CA MET A 217 4.55 7.60 -16.50
C MET A 217 3.20 7.18 -15.90
N VAL A 218 2.59 8.04 -15.08
CA VAL A 218 1.28 7.79 -14.45
C VAL A 218 0.20 7.53 -15.50
N TYR A 219 0.14 8.35 -16.56
CA TYR A 219 -0.80 8.16 -17.67
C TYR A 219 -0.63 6.77 -18.29
N THR A 220 0.61 6.41 -18.64
CA THR A 220 0.93 5.12 -19.28
C THR A 220 0.49 3.92 -18.42
N MET A 221 0.80 3.95 -17.13
CA MET A 221 0.44 2.87 -16.20
C MET A 221 -1.08 2.79 -15.98
N LEU A 222 -1.74 3.92 -15.73
CA LEU A 222 -3.17 3.95 -15.50
C LEU A 222 -3.98 3.61 -16.76
N SER A 223 -3.53 4.00 -17.95
CA SER A 223 -4.16 3.56 -19.22
C SER A 223 -4.09 2.04 -19.38
N PHE A 224 -2.96 1.41 -19.03
CA PHE A 224 -2.85 -0.05 -19.02
C PHE A 224 -3.83 -0.66 -18.01
N TYR A 225 -3.81 -0.17 -16.78
CA TYR A 225 -4.65 -0.69 -15.71
C TYR A 225 -6.15 -0.58 -16.03
N TRP A 226 -6.57 0.57 -16.58
CA TRP A 226 -7.93 0.79 -17.07
C TRP A 226 -8.31 -0.24 -18.14
N SER A 227 -7.40 -0.56 -19.06
CA SER A 227 -7.64 -1.55 -20.11
C SER A 227 -7.84 -2.97 -19.58
N GLN A 228 -7.16 -3.32 -18.47
CA GLN A 228 -7.32 -4.60 -17.79
C GLN A 228 -8.68 -4.67 -17.08
N GLU A 229 -9.08 -3.59 -16.41
CA GLU A 229 -10.43 -3.46 -15.82
C GLU A 229 -11.54 -3.57 -16.89
N LYS A 230 -11.32 -3.05 -18.11
CA LYS A 230 -12.26 -3.22 -19.23
C LYS A 230 -12.48 -4.67 -19.68
N LYS A 231 -11.51 -5.55 -19.46
CA LYS A 231 -11.64 -6.98 -19.78
C LYS A 231 -12.46 -7.73 -18.74
N ASN A 232 -12.61 -7.18 -17.54
CA ASN A 232 -13.40 -7.79 -16.49
C ASN A 232 -14.90 -7.56 -16.76
N VAL A 233 -15.63 -8.63 -17.13
CA VAL A 233 -17.03 -8.58 -17.58
C VAL A 233 -17.97 -7.86 -16.61
N ASN A 234 -17.62 -7.83 -15.32
CA ASN A 234 -18.37 -7.12 -14.27
C ASN A 234 -17.71 -5.82 -13.78
N GLY A 235 -16.46 -5.52 -14.14
CA GLY A 235 -15.72 -4.35 -13.66
C GLY A 235 -16.44 -3.04 -14.00
N HIS A 236 -16.92 -2.91 -15.24
CA HIS A 236 -17.61 -1.71 -15.75
C HIS A 236 -18.98 -1.43 -15.14
N LYS A 237 -19.58 -2.43 -14.50
CA LYS A 237 -20.87 -2.28 -13.82
C LYS A 237 -20.71 -2.01 -12.33
N ARG A 238 -19.52 -2.28 -11.78
CA ARG A 238 -19.27 -2.31 -10.34
C ARG A 238 -18.43 -1.14 -9.86
N PHE A 239 -17.59 -0.57 -10.71
CA PHE A 239 -16.71 0.55 -10.37
C PHE A 239 -17.15 1.85 -11.03
N LYS A 240 -17.04 2.94 -10.27
CA LYS A 240 -17.33 4.32 -10.74
C LYS A 240 -16.17 4.92 -11.54
N GLY A 241 -15.00 4.28 -11.49
CA GLY A 241 -13.76 4.66 -12.15
C GLY A 241 -12.63 3.71 -11.78
N LEU A 242 -11.40 4.08 -12.10
CA LEU A 242 -10.22 3.28 -11.74
C LEU A 242 -9.81 3.56 -10.29
N CYS A 243 -9.77 2.51 -9.47
CA CYS A 243 -9.46 2.63 -8.05
C CYS A 243 -7.94 2.64 -7.87
N ILE A 244 -7.40 3.62 -7.14
CA ILE A 244 -5.99 3.63 -6.75
C ILE A 244 -5.91 3.31 -5.27
N HIS A 245 -5.70 2.03 -4.97
CA HIS A 245 -5.83 1.48 -3.63
C HIS A 245 -4.83 2.08 -2.64
N ASP A 246 -3.54 2.00 -2.96
CA ASP A 246 -2.46 2.40 -2.06
C ASP A 246 -2.37 3.90 -1.82
N LEU A 247 -2.91 4.72 -2.73
CA LEU A 247 -2.95 6.18 -2.58
C LEU A 247 -3.68 6.60 -1.31
N CYS A 248 -4.68 5.82 -0.88
CA CYS A 248 -5.45 6.12 0.33
C CYS A 248 -4.59 6.09 1.60
N THR A 249 -3.52 5.30 1.66
CA THR A 249 -2.66 5.23 2.85
C THR A 249 -1.89 6.55 3.04
N ALA A 250 -1.22 7.02 1.99
CA ALA A 250 -0.48 8.27 1.98
C ALA A 250 -1.42 9.46 2.20
N ALA A 251 -2.56 9.48 1.49
CA ALA A 251 -3.57 10.53 1.65
C ALA A 251 -4.14 10.56 3.07
N TYR A 252 -4.39 9.41 3.71
CA TYR A 252 -4.86 9.36 5.10
C TYR A 252 -3.85 9.96 6.07
N VAL A 253 -2.55 9.65 5.88
CA VAL A 253 -1.50 10.18 6.76
C VAL A 253 -1.29 11.68 6.56
N THR A 254 -1.35 12.18 5.32
CA THR A 254 -1.11 13.60 5.03
C THR A 254 -2.34 14.49 5.19
N ASN A 255 -3.53 13.92 5.07
CA ASN A 255 -4.82 14.63 5.05
C ASN A 255 -5.90 13.80 5.76
N PRO A 256 -5.74 13.51 7.06
CA PRO A 256 -6.67 12.66 7.82
C PRO A 256 -8.09 13.22 7.86
N GLU A 257 -8.27 14.53 7.67
CA GLU A 257 -9.58 15.19 7.59
C GLU A 257 -10.44 14.75 6.40
N LEU A 258 -9.83 14.17 5.36
CA LEU A 258 -10.52 13.65 4.18
C LEU A 258 -11.11 12.26 4.43
N PHE A 259 -10.92 11.69 5.63
CA PHE A 259 -11.30 10.34 5.94
C PHE A 259 -12.05 10.28 7.28
N HIS A 260 -12.85 9.23 7.45
CA HIS A 260 -13.40 8.86 8.75
C HIS A 260 -12.96 7.43 9.08
N SER A 261 -12.72 7.18 10.37
CA SER A 261 -12.28 5.88 10.87
C SER A 261 -13.04 5.50 12.12
N THR A 262 -13.48 4.25 12.18
CA THR A 262 -14.19 3.67 13.31
C THR A 262 -13.43 2.47 13.84
N LYS A 263 -13.31 2.36 15.18
CA LYS A 263 -12.58 1.29 15.82
C LYS A 263 -13.43 0.03 15.98
N TYR A 264 -12.91 -1.11 15.51
CA TYR A 264 -13.57 -2.42 15.59
C TYR A 264 -12.63 -3.50 16.13
N TYR A 265 -13.24 -4.62 16.52
CA TYR A 265 -12.53 -5.88 16.66
C TYR A 265 -12.50 -6.60 15.32
N GLY A 266 -11.36 -7.20 14.99
CA GLY A 266 -11.26 -8.11 13.85
C GLY A 266 -10.18 -9.16 13.98
N ASP A 267 -10.23 -10.11 13.07
CA ASP A 267 -9.29 -11.22 12.94
C ASP A 267 -9.17 -11.65 11.47
N VAL A 268 -8.13 -12.41 11.14
CA VAL A 268 -7.93 -12.96 9.79
C VAL A 268 -8.14 -14.47 9.81
N GLU A 269 -8.96 -14.95 8.88
CA GLU A 269 -9.20 -16.37 8.65
C GLU A 269 -8.01 -17.02 7.92
N THR A 270 -7.50 -18.13 8.48
CA THR A 270 -6.24 -18.79 8.07
C THR A 270 -6.43 -20.28 7.79
N LYS A 271 -7.63 -20.83 7.97
CA LYS A 271 -7.91 -22.27 7.89
C LYS A 271 -9.07 -22.61 6.97
N GLY A 272 -10.04 -21.72 6.83
CA GLY A 272 -11.23 -21.93 6.02
C GLY A 272 -10.92 -22.18 4.55
N LEU A 273 -11.55 -23.19 3.94
CA LEU A 273 -11.34 -23.54 2.53
C LEU A 273 -11.83 -22.45 1.55
N LEU A 274 -12.91 -21.74 1.91
CA LEU A 274 -13.55 -20.73 1.05
C LEU A 274 -13.24 -19.29 1.48
N THR A 275 -12.67 -19.14 2.67
CA THR A 275 -12.54 -17.85 3.37
C THR A 275 -11.09 -17.57 3.79
N GLU A 276 -10.11 -18.27 3.22
CA GLU A 276 -8.69 -17.96 3.40
C GLU A 276 -8.42 -16.48 3.13
N GLY A 277 -7.79 -15.80 4.09
CA GLY A 277 -7.49 -14.36 4.01
C GLY A 277 -8.69 -13.45 4.21
N PHE A 278 -9.86 -13.97 4.60
CA PHE A 278 -10.99 -13.11 4.95
C PHE A 278 -10.67 -12.32 6.23
N THR A 279 -10.77 -11.00 6.13
CA THR A 279 -10.68 -10.08 7.26
C THR A 279 -12.04 -10.00 7.92
N MET A 280 -12.23 -10.76 9.00
CA MET A 280 -13.45 -10.69 9.80
C MET A 280 -13.42 -9.40 10.62
N ILE A 281 -14.39 -8.52 10.39
CA ILE A 281 -14.62 -7.32 11.18
C ILE A 281 -15.96 -7.50 11.90
N ASP A 282 -15.98 -7.30 13.22
CA ASP A 282 -17.21 -7.34 14.02
C ASP A 282 -17.97 -6.02 13.92
N TYR A 283 -18.46 -5.72 12.71
CA TYR A 283 -19.06 -4.43 12.35
C TYR A 283 -20.31 -4.10 13.19
N GLU A 284 -21.11 -5.11 13.50
CA GLU A 284 -22.37 -4.97 14.28
C GLU A 284 -22.14 -5.13 15.79
N ASP A 285 -20.88 -5.16 16.26
CA ASP A 285 -20.48 -5.34 17.67
C ASP A 285 -21.16 -6.56 18.34
N ILE A 286 -21.22 -7.68 17.61
CA ILE A 286 -21.89 -8.90 18.06
C ILE A 286 -21.09 -9.58 19.18
N LEU A 287 -19.75 -9.54 19.09
CA LEU A 287 -18.86 -10.11 20.09
C LEU A 287 -18.71 -9.23 21.33
N ARG A 288 -19.16 -7.97 21.27
CA ARG A 288 -19.18 -7.00 22.39
C ARG A 288 -17.82 -6.87 23.06
N LYS A 289 -16.79 -6.71 22.24
CA LYS A 289 -15.39 -6.58 22.68
C LYS A 289 -15.16 -5.24 23.38
N SER A 290 -14.33 -5.24 24.42
CA SER A 290 -13.96 -3.97 25.08
C SER A 290 -13.14 -3.08 24.14
N GLU A 291 -13.03 -1.79 24.45
CA GLU A 291 -12.24 -0.84 23.63
C GLU A 291 -10.76 -1.23 23.52
N GLU A 292 -10.22 -1.90 24.55
CA GLU A 292 -8.85 -2.44 24.57
C GLU A 292 -8.70 -3.70 23.72
N GLU A 293 -9.78 -4.49 23.56
CA GLU A 293 -9.78 -5.67 22.70
C GLU A 293 -9.96 -5.31 21.22
N LYS A 294 -10.58 -4.16 20.91
CA LYS A 294 -10.68 -3.65 19.54
C LYS A 294 -9.29 -3.28 19.00
N ASN A 295 -8.94 -3.86 17.85
CA ASN A 295 -7.58 -3.91 17.32
C ASN A 295 -7.44 -3.34 15.90
N ILE A 296 -8.51 -2.80 15.33
CA ILE A 296 -8.50 -2.21 13.98
C ILE A 296 -9.18 -0.84 14.03
N ASP A 297 -8.46 0.18 13.59
CA ASP A 297 -9.04 1.46 13.20
C ASP A 297 -9.41 1.36 11.71
N TYR A 298 -10.66 1.02 11.44
CA TYR A 298 -11.16 0.77 10.09
C TYR A 298 -11.53 2.10 9.45
N ILE A 299 -10.79 2.52 8.42
CA ILE A 299 -11.14 3.71 7.66
C ILE A 299 -12.38 3.38 6.84
N ASP A 300 -13.49 4.05 7.11
CA ASP A 300 -14.81 3.65 6.62
C ASP A 300 -15.29 4.49 5.43
N SER A 301 -14.76 5.71 5.25
CA SER A 301 -15.17 6.63 4.20
C SER A 301 -14.06 7.60 3.82
N VAL A 302 -14.19 8.16 2.61
CA VAL A 302 -13.22 9.06 2.00
C VAL A 302 -13.93 10.18 1.23
N ASP A 303 -13.44 11.41 1.38
CA ASP A 303 -13.71 12.53 0.48
C ASP A 303 -12.89 12.34 -0.80
N ARG A 304 -13.53 11.71 -1.78
CA ARG A 304 -12.96 11.41 -3.09
C ARG A 304 -12.39 12.65 -3.77
N ASP A 305 -13.11 13.76 -3.79
CA ASP A 305 -12.69 14.96 -4.52
C ASP A 305 -11.51 15.64 -3.81
N GLY A 306 -11.51 15.61 -2.48
CA GLY A 306 -10.36 16.03 -1.68
C GLY A 306 -9.10 15.21 -1.99
N VAL A 307 -9.21 13.88 -2.02
CA VAL A 307 -8.06 12.99 -2.31
C VAL A 307 -7.55 13.20 -3.74
N MET A 308 -8.43 13.26 -4.73
CA MET A 308 -8.03 13.53 -6.12
C MET A 308 -7.36 14.89 -6.25
N LYS A 309 -7.89 15.94 -5.61
CA LYS A 309 -7.26 17.25 -5.60
C LYS A 309 -5.82 17.20 -5.09
N VAL A 310 -5.60 16.56 -3.94
CA VAL A 310 -4.26 16.41 -3.34
C VAL A 310 -3.33 15.62 -4.26
N PHE A 311 -3.82 14.54 -4.87
CA PHE A 311 -3.05 13.76 -5.85
C PHE A 311 -2.65 14.58 -7.08
N PHE A 312 -3.58 15.33 -7.68
CA PHE A 312 -3.29 16.19 -8.84
C PHE A 312 -2.33 17.33 -8.51
N GLU A 313 -2.43 17.91 -7.30
CA GLU A 313 -1.49 18.92 -6.83
C GLU A 313 -0.07 18.34 -6.68
N ALA A 314 0.05 17.14 -6.10
CA ALA A 314 1.33 16.43 -6.02
C ALA A 314 1.91 16.13 -7.41
N LEU A 315 1.09 15.57 -8.31
CA LEU A 315 1.52 15.22 -9.66
C LEU A 315 2.02 16.42 -10.48
N LYS A 316 1.38 17.58 -10.32
CA LYS A 316 1.79 18.84 -10.98
C LYS A 316 3.04 19.46 -10.37
N SER A 317 3.44 19.05 -9.17
CA SER A 317 4.61 19.61 -8.46
C SER A 317 5.95 19.06 -8.97
N TYR A 318 5.93 17.93 -9.68
CA TYR A 318 7.13 17.37 -10.29
C TYR A 318 7.68 18.27 -11.40
N SER A 319 9.01 18.33 -11.48
CA SER A 319 9.71 19.12 -12.49
C SER A 319 9.57 18.49 -13.87
N LYS A 320 9.66 19.33 -14.91
CA LYS A 320 9.76 18.89 -16.30
C LYS A 320 11.06 18.14 -16.56
#